data_AF-A0A2T0WWA5-F1
#
_entry.id   AF-A0A2T0WWA5-F1
#
_cell.length_a   1.000
_cell.length_b   1.000
_cell.length_c   1.000
_cell.angle_alpha   90.00
_cell.angle_beta   90.00
_cell.angle_gamma   90.00
#
_symmetry.space_group_name_H-M   'P 1'
#
loop_
_entity.id
_entity.type
_entity.pdbx_description
1 polymer ?
#
loop_
_entity_poly.entity_id
_entity_poly.type
_entity_poly.pdbx_seq_one_letter_code
_entity_poly.pdbx_strand_id
1 'polypeptide(L)' 'MAIALDNLRVGRVYDFQNNGEVRRLEILARLSGENFRVKDLDTTEIYTTEELLRWGKGKDYELDEVIDSSGRGIVPKMF' A
#
# COMPACT_ATOMS: atom_id res chain seq x y z
N MET A 1 4.77 -8.56 10.91
CA MET A 1 4.55 -9.81 10.14
C MET A 1 4.38 -9.33 8.71
N ALA A 2 5.36 -9.52 7.83
CA ALA A 2 5.36 -8.85 6.54
C ALA A 2 4.15 -9.30 5.68
N ILE A 3 3.34 -8.33 5.25
CA ILE A 3 2.20 -8.60 4.37
C ILE A 3 2.73 -8.77 2.94
N ALA A 4 2.32 -9.86 2.28
CA ALA A 4 2.62 -10.05 0.86
C ALA A 4 1.78 -9.08 0.01
N LEU A 5 2.34 -8.58 -1.10
CA LEU A 5 1.65 -7.66 -2.02
C LEU A 5 0.29 -8.17 -2.49
N ASP A 6 0.17 -9.47 -2.77
CA ASP A 6 -1.10 -10.06 -3.23
C ASP A 6 -2.23 -9.95 -2.19
N ASN A 7 -1.90 -9.80 -0.91
CA ASN A 7 -2.86 -9.69 0.19
C ASN A 7 -3.31 -8.25 0.50
N LEU A 8 -2.84 -7.27 -0.27
CA LEU A 8 -3.26 -5.87 -0.09
C LEU A 8 -4.75 -5.70 -0.39
N ARG A 9 -5.44 -4.92 0.45
CA ARG A 9 -6.88 -4.67 0.32
C ARG A 9 -7.15 -3.24 -0.13
N VAL A 10 -8.04 -3.10 -1.12
CA VAL A 10 -8.52 -1.81 -1.59
C VAL A 10 -9.22 -1.06 -0.44
N GLY A 11 -8.94 0.23 -0.31
CA GLY A 11 -9.44 1.10 0.76
C GLY A 11 -8.70 0.96 2.10
N ARG A 12 -7.61 0.20 2.14
CA ARG A 12 -6.72 0.12 3.32
C ARG A 12 -5.46 0.94 3.10
N VAL A 13 -4.88 1.37 4.22
CA VAL A 13 -3.63 2.11 4.25
C VAL A 13 -2.53 1.18 4.75
N TYR A 14 -1.39 1.20 4.08
CA TYR A 14 -0.22 0.43 4.43
C TYR A 14 0.99 1.35 4.57
N ASP A 15 1.85 1.03 5.52
CA ASP A 15 3.19 1.59 5.60
C ASP A 15 4.10 0.75 4.69
N PHE A 16 4.74 1.39 3.74
CA PHE A 16 5.63 0.79 2.75
C PHE A 16 7.05 1.26 3.01
N GLN A 17 7.91 0.32 3.36
CA GLN A 17 9.34 0.55 3.53
C GLN A 17 10.10 -0.15 2.41
N ASN A 18 10.96 0.57 1.70
CA ASN A 18 11.83 0.00 0.69
C ASN A 18 13.06 0.88 0.43
N ASN A 19 14.26 0.27 0.36
CA ASN A 19 15.54 0.92 0.09
C ASN A 19 15.83 2.15 1.00
N GLY A 20 15.39 2.10 2.26
CA GLY A 20 15.56 3.18 3.23
C GLY A 20 14.53 4.31 3.14
N GLU A 21 13.57 4.23 2.22
CA GLU A 21 12.40 5.13 2.18
C GLU A 21 11.21 4.49 2.91
N VAL A 22 10.46 5.32 3.63
CA VAL A 22 9.21 4.93 4.30
C VAL A 22 8.11 5.83 3.79
N ARG A 23 7.03 5.23 3.28
CA ARG A 23 5.90 5.94 2.67
C ARG A 23 4.59 5.35 3.13
N ARG A 24 3.57 6.19 3.32
CA ARG A 24 2.23 5.74 3.69
C ARG A 24 1.34 5.71 2.46
N LEU A 25 0.88 4.52 2.09
CA LEU A 25 0.18 4.27 0.84
C LEU A 25 -1.26 3.81 1.09
N GLU A 26 -2.22 4.49 0.49
CA GLU A 26 -3.62 4.05 0.43
C GLU A 26 -3.87 3.26 -0.85
N ILE A 27 -4.39 2.04 -0.73
CA ILE A 27 -4.71 1.21 -1.89
C ILE A 27 -6.01 1.70 -2.54
N LEU A 28 -5.92 2.27 -3.73
CA LEU A 28 -7.07 2.82 -4.45
C LEU A 28 -7.79 1.75 -5.28
N ALA A 29 -7.05 0.90 -5.98
CA ALA A 29 -7.62 -0.14 -6.84
C ALA A 29 -6.61 -1.25 -7.13
N ARG A 30 -7.08 -2.46 -7.39
CA ARG A 30 -6.26 -3.54 -7.94
C ARG A 30 -6.27 -3.45 -9.46
N LEU A 31 -5.10 -3.30 -10.08
CA LEU A 31 -4.98 -3.18 -11.53
C LEU A 31 -4.90 -4.56 -12.18
N SER A 32 -3.94 -5.39 -11.77
CA SER A 32 -3.75 -6.75 -12.30
C SER A 32 -2.74 -7.53 -11.46
N GLY A 33 -3.04 -8.78 -11.09
CA GLY A 33 -2.11 -9.62 -10.31
C GLY A 33 -1.64 -8.91 -9.04
N GLU A 34 -0.32 -8.72 -8.89
CA GLU A 34 0.33 -8.00 -7.78
C GLU A 34 0.49 -6.48 -8.02
N ASN A 35 -0.10 -5.95 -9.10
CA ASN A 35 -0.07 -4.54 -9.43
C ASN A 35 -1.33 -3.82 -8.89
N PHE A 36 -1.11 -2.86 -8.00
CA PHE A 36 -2.13 -2.05 -7.36
C PHE A 36 -1.87 -0.57 -7.64
N ARG A 37 -2.95 0.18 -7.81
CA ARG A 37 -2.93 1.63 -7.83
C ARG A 37 -2.97 2.11 -6.38
N VAL A 38 -1.98 2.91 -6.00
CA VAL A 38 -1.81 3.38 -4.63
C VAL A 38 -1.64 4.90 -4.62
N LYS A 39 -2.13 5.53 -3.57
CA LYS A 39 -1.96 6.95 -3.32
C LYS A 39 -1.00 7.16 -2.17
N ASP A 40 0.02 7.96 -2.39
CA ASP A 40 0.90 8.42 -1.32
C ASP A 40 0.15 9.44 -0.46
N LEU A 41 0.07 9.21 0.85
CA LEU A 41 -0.63 10.09 1.76
C LEU A 41 0.20 11.30 2.19
N ASP A 42 1.51 11.29 1.98
CA ASP A 42 2.42 12.39 2.30
C ASP A 42 2.52 13.35 1.10
N THR A 43 2.74 12.82 -0.10
CA THR A 43 2.88 13.64 -1.32
C THR A 43 1.56 13.82 -2.08
N THR A 44 0.52 13.05 -1.77
CA THR A 44 -0.78 13.04 -2.48
C THR A 44 -0.69 12.53 -3.92
N GLU A 45 0.48 12.07 -4.36
CA GLU A 45 0.70 11.52 -5.69
C GLU A 45 0.14 10.10 -5.81
N ILE A 46 -0.13 9.67 -7.04
CA ILE A 46 -0.66 8.35 -7.34
C ILE A 46 0.38 7.56 -8.10
N TYR A 47 0.68 6.38 -7.59
CA TYR A 47 1.67 5.46 -8.15
C TYR A 47 1.05 4.08 -8.37
N THR A 48 1.78 3.24 -9.08
CA THR A 48 1.55 1.80 -9.08
C THR A 48 2.54 1.08 -8.18
N THR A 49 2.17 -0.05 -7.60
CA THR A 49 3.11 -0.87 -6.83
C THR A 49 4.27 -1.35 -7.69
N GLU A 50 4.04 -1.57 -8.98
CA GLU A 50 5.09 -1.88 -9.95
C GLU A 50 6.12 -0.74 -10.08
N GLU A 51 5.67 0.53 -10.13
CA GLU A 51 6.57 1.68 -10.14
C GLU A 51 7.38 1.81 -8.84
N LEU A 52 6.76 1.57 -7.69
CA LEU A 52 7.44 1.61 -6.39
C LEU A 52 8.48 0.49 -6.24
N LEU A 53 8.28 -0.64 -6.94
CA LEU A 53 9.11 -1.83 -6.89
C LEU A 53 9.98 -2.00 -8.13
N ARG A 54 10.01 -1.03 -9.06
CA ARG A 54 10.75 -1.13 -10.32
C ARG A 54 12.26 -1.33 -10.13
N TRP A 55 12.79 -0.90 -9.00
CA TRP A 55 14.19 -1.07 -8.60
C TRP A 55 14.43 -2.33 -7.75
N GLY A 56 13.41 -3.16 -7.58
CA GLY A 56 13.44 -4.34 -6.73
C GLY A 56 13.04 -4.07 -5.28
N LYS A 57 13.01 -5.15 -4.50
CA LYS A 57 12.77 -5.15 -3.05
C LYS A 57 14.13 -5.11 -2.35
N GLY A 58 14.36 -4.07 -1.56
CA GLY A 58 15.53 -3.94 -0.70
C GLY A 58 15.51 -4.96 0.43
N LYS A 59 16.61 -5.02 1.19
CA LYS A 59 16.72 -5.90 2.38
C LYS A 59 15.77 -5.47 3.50
N ASP A 60 15.48 -4.17 3.54
CA ASP A 60 14.56 -3.50 4.45
C ASP A 60 13.10 -3.46 3.92
N TYR A 61 12.79 -4.21 2.87
CA TYR A 61 11.44 -4.26 2.32
C TYR A 61 10.43 -4.76 3.38
N GLU A 62 9.48 -3.90 3.73
CA GLU A 62 8.42 -4.21 4.69
C GLU A 62 7.10 -3.54 4.27
N LEU A 63 6.01 -4.25 4.55
CA LEU A 63 4.63 -3.79 4.35
C LEU A 63 3.85 -4.09 5.62
N ASP A 64 3.32 -3.05 6.25
CA ASP A 64 2.51 -3.16 7.47
C ASP A 64 1.16 -2.44 7.30
N GLU A 65 0.06 -3.05 7.75
CA GLU A 65 -1.27 -2.43 7.65
C GLU A 65 -1.45 -1.38 8.74
N VAL A 66 -1.69 -0.13 8.34
CA VAL A 66 -1.98 0.94 9.28
C VAL A 66 -3.46 0.90 9.62
N ILE A 67 -3.77 0.38 10.81
CA ILE A 67 -5.13 0.43 11.37
C ILE A 67 -5.39 1.86 11.87
N ASP A 68 -5.78 2.74 10.96
CA ASP A 68 -6.25 4.08 11.33
C ASP A 68 -7.56 3.98 12.12
N SER A 69 -7.52 4.42 13.38
CA SER A 69 -8.69 4.49 14.27
C SER A 69 -9.68 5.58 13.85
N SER A 70 -9.36 6.42 12.87
CA SER A 70 -10.23 7.51 12.38
C SER A 70 -11.32 7.04 11.40
N GLY A 71 -11.53 5.73 11.25
CA GLY A 71 -12.66 5.17 10.49
C GLY A 71 -12.52 5.24 8.96
N ARG A 72 -11.34 5.61 8.44
CA ARG A 72 -11.09 5.62 6.98
C ARG A 72 -10.68 4.26 6.41
N GLY A 73 -10.29 3.30 7.26
CA GLY A 73 -9.94 1.94 6.85
C GLY A 73 -11.10 0.94 6.85
N ILE A 74 -12.26 1.27 7.45
CA ILE A 74 -13.43 0.37 7.40
C ILE A 74 -14.16 0.59 6.08
N VAL A 75 -13.80 -0.20 5.07
CA VAL A 75 -14.69 -0.38 3.90
C VAL A 75 -16.06 -0.80 4.44
N PRO A 76 -17.11 0.02 4.31
CA PRO A 76 -18.45 -0.43 4.67
C PRO A 76 -18.78 -1.54 3.68
N LYS A 77 -18.96 -2.75 4.21
CA LYS A 77 -19.44 -3.89 3.43
C LYS A 77 -20.86 -3.53 2.99
N MET A 78 -21.01 -2.96 1.79
CA MET A 78 -22.32 -2.76 1.18
C MET A 78 -22.90 -4.15 0.92
N PHE A 79 -23.96 -4.45 1.66
CA PHE A 79 -24.84 -5.60 1.46
C PHE A 79 -25.58 -5.48 0.14
#